data_AF-A0A2D4GA10-F1
#
_entry.id   AF-A0A2D4GA10-F1
#
_cell.length_a   1.000
_cell.length_b   1.000
_cell.length_c   1.000
_cell.angle_alpha   90.00
_cell.angle_beta   90.00
_cell.angle_gamma   90.00
#
_symmetry.space_group_name_H-M   'P 1'
#
loop_
_entity.id
_entity.type
_entity.pdbx_description
1 polymer ?
#
loop_
_entity_poly.entity_id
_entity_poly.type
_entity_poly.pdbx_seq_one_letter_code
_entity_poly.pdbx_strand_id
1 'polypeptide(L)'
;RSTEDNLTATMKDALSENTNRLPVKQDSVESQLKRVDATRVDADDIVEKILQTQDFSLDSSAEEEGLRLFVGPGGSTAFGSHHLPNRVGSGAYEQVVIKR
;
A
#
# COMPACT_ATOMS: atom_id res chain seq x y z
N ARG A 1 52.63 -10.51 45.27
CA ARG A 1 53.34 -9.48 44.50
C ARG A 1 52.74 -9.51 43.09
N SER A 2 51.92 -8.49 42.76
CA SER A 2 51.50 -7.98 41.44
C SER A 2 50.75 -8.94 40.49
N THR A 3 49.45 -8.74 40.16
CA THR A 3 48.82 -7.78 39.19
C THR A 3 49.36 -7.94 37.77
N GLU A 4 48.64 -8.60 36.85
CA GLU A 4 47.65 -8.07 35.88
C GLU A 4 48.26 -7.69 34.51
N ASP A 5 47.86 -8.42 33.47
CA ASP A 5 47.93 -8.08 32.04
C ASP A 5 46.98 -9.07 31.30
N ASN A 6 45.70 -8.79 31.08
CA ASN A 6 45.05 -7.86 30.15
C ASN A 6 45.33 -8.11 28.64
N LEU A 7 44.41 -8.88 28.04
CA LEU A 7 43.61 -8.54 26.84
C LEU A 7 44.14 -8.86 25.43
N THR A 8 43.19 -9.43 24.67
CA THR A 8 43.14 -9.66 23.21
C THR A 8 44.00 -10.84 22.73
N ALA A 9 43.53 -11.76 21.89
CA ALA A 9 42.55 -11.59 20.83
C ALA A 9 41.96 -12.93 20.37
N THR A 10 40.78 -12.80 19.76
CA THR A 10 40.32 -13.61 18.62
C THR A 10 39.64 -14.94 18.94
N MET A 11 38.36 -14.80 19.33
CA MET A 11 37.21 -15.38 18.63
C MET A 11 37.45 -16.71 17.90
N LYS A 12 36.91 -17.81 18.45
CA LYS A 12 36.25 -18.88 17.67
C LYS A 12 35.53 -19.95 18.51
N ASP A 13 35.19 -19.65 19.76
CA ASP A 13 34.21 -20.45 20.49
C ASP A 13 32.90 -19.71 20.50
N ALA A 14 31.95 -20.19 19.69
CA ALA A 14 30.58 -20.44 20.10
C ALA A 14 29.71 -20.59 18.86
N LEU A 15 29.01 -21.72 18.87
CA LEU A 15 27.69 -21.84 18.28
C LEU A 15 27.67 -21.73 16.75
N SER A 16 27.90 -22.89 16.13
CA SER A 16 27.14 -23.32 14.96
C SER A 16 25.64 -23.25 15.33
N GLU A 17 25.08 -22.04 15.38
CA GLU A 17 23.67 -21.80 15.61
C GLU A 17 22.93 -22.26 14.36
N ASN A 18 22.43 -23.48 14.49
CA ASN A 18 21.30 -24.04 13.79
C ASN A 18 20.29 -22.96 13.36
N THR A 19 20.50 -22.39 12.18
CA THR A 19 19.38 -21.80 11.44
C THR A 19 18.47 -22.95 11.06
N ASN A 20 17.58 -23.29 11.99
CA ASN A 20 16.47 -24.21 11.84
C ASN A 20 15.59 -23.64 10.73
N ARG A 21 15.99 -23.87 9.48
CA ARG A 21 15.08 -23.75 8.35
C ARG A 21 14.04 -24.82 8.60
N LEU A 22 12.85 -24.40 9.01
CA LEU A 22 11.68 -25.27 9.04
C LEU A 22 11.63 -26.01 7.70
N PRO A 23 11.36 -27.34 7.70
CA PRO A 23 11.20 -28.07 6.46
C PRO A 23 10.11 -27.38 5.64
N VAL A 24 10.51 -26.79 4.53
CA VAL A 24 9.58 -26.25 3.54
C VAL A 24 8.79 -27.46 3.06
N LYS A 25 7.47 -27.46 3.27
CA LYS A 25 6.60 -28.51 2.73
C LYS A 25 6.87 -28.55 1.23
N GLN A 26 7.26 -29.72 0.73
CA GLN A 26 7.38 -29.96 -0.71
C GLN A 26 5.97 -30.01 -1.27
N ASP A 27 5.37 -28.84 -1.49
CA ASP A 27 4.16 -28.75 -2.29
C ASP A 27 4.52 -29.31 -3.68
N SER A 28 3.88 -30.42 -4.05
CA SER A 28 4.10 -31.08 -5.34
C SER A 28 4.00 -30.07 -6.48
N VAL A 29 4.75 -30.28 -7.57
CA VAL A 29 4.67 -29.46 -8.79
C VAL A 29 3.22 -29.37 -9.29
N GLU A 30 2.44 -30.43 -9.13
CA GLU A 30 1.01 -30.46 -9.44
C GLU A 30 0.20 -29.53 -8.53
N SER A 31 0.50 -29.53 -7.23
CA SER A 31 -0.15 -28.65 -6.25
C SER A 31 0.09 -27.19 -6.60
N GLN A 32 1.33 -26.82 -6.95
CA GLN A 32 1.67 -25.46 -7.37
C GLN A 32 0.95 -25.04 -8.65
N LEU A 33 0.74 -25.97 -9.58
CA LEU A 33 0.02 -25.71 -10.84
C LEU A 33 -1.50 -25.68 -10.65
N LYS A 34 -2.05 -26.33 -9.61
CA LYS A 34 -3.49 -26.40 -9.31
C LYS A 34 -4.00 -25.27 -8.40
N ARG A 35 -3.12 -24.39 -7.93
CA ARG A 35 -3.48 -23.26 -7.03
C ARG A 35 -4.55 -22.34 -7.61
N VAL A 36 -4.59 -22.24 -8.93
CA VAL A 36 -5.57 -21.41 -9.65
C VAL A 36 -6.96 -22.03 -9.58
N ASP A 37 -7.08 -23.35 -9.76
CA ASP A 37 -8.37 -24.03 -9.79
C ASP A 37 -9.02 -24.11 -8.42
N ALA A 38 -8.23 -24.27 -7.36
CA ALA A 38 -8.72 -24.32 -5.98
C ALA A 38 -9.39 -23.01 -5.53
N THR A 39 -9.10 -21.89 -6.19
CA THR A 39 -9.68 -20.57 -5.90
C THR A 39 -10.42 -19.97 -7.11
N ARG A 40 -10.70 -20.78 -8.15
CA ARG A 40 -11.42 -20.30 -9.33
C ARG A 40 -12.89 -20.15 -8.99
N VAL A 41 -13.43 -18.95 -9.17
CA VAL A 41 -14.84 -18.64 -8.93
C VAL A 41 -15.61 -18.67 -10.25
N ASP A 42 -16.88 -19.07 -10.21
CA ASP A 42 -17.78 -18.96 -11.37
C ASP A 42 -18.00 -17.48 -11.72
N ALA A 43 -17.97 -17.16 -13.00
CA ALA A 43 -18.23 -15.80 -13.46
C ALA A 43 -19.68 -15.40 -13.24
N ASP A 44 -20.63 -16.33 -13.44
CA ASP A 44 -22.05 -16.05 -13.32
C ASP A 44 -22.40 -15.72 -11.86
N ASP A 45 -21.85 -16.46 -10.90
CA ASP A 45 -22.00 -16.19 -9.46
C ASP A 45 -21.49 -14.79 -9.07
N ILE A 46 -20.36 -14.34 -9.64
CA ILE A 46 -19.79 -13.02 -9.37
C ILE A 46 -20.65 -11.92 -9.98
N VAL A 47 -21.13 -12.12 -11.22
CA VAL A 47 -22.01 -11.17 -11.91
C VAL A 47 -23.32 -11.00 -11.15
N GLU A 48 -23.96 -12.10 -10.74
CA GLU A 48 -25.19 -12.07 -9.95
C GLU A 48 -25.00 -11.33 -8.61
N LYS A 49 -23.89 -11.59 -7.93
CA LYS A 49 -23.57 -10.92 -6.66
C LYS A 49 -23.38 -9.42 -6.85
N ILE A 50 -22.72 -8.99 -7.92
CA ILE A 50 -22.53 -7.57 -8.23
C ILE A 50 -23.90 -6.93 -8.51
N LEU A 51 -24.73 -7.57 -9.33
CA LEU A 51 -26.08 -7.09 -9.66
C LEU A 51 -27.00 -6.96 -8.44
N GLN A 52 -26.87 -7.87 -7.47
CA GLN A 52 -27.69 -7.87 -6.25
C GLN A 52 -27.21 -6.89 -5.18
N THR A 53 -25.90 -6.67 -5.08
CA THR A 53 -25.30 -5.98 -3.92
C THR A 53 -24.84 -4.56 -4.20
N GLN A 54 -24.60 -4.22 -5.46
CA GLN A 54 -24.22 -2.86 -5.83
C GLN A 54 -25.47 -2.03 -6.09
N ASP A 55 -25.45 -0.80 -5.59
CA ASP A 55 -26.42 0.20 -6.00
C ASP A 55 -25.95 0.84 -7.31
N PHE A 56 -26.62 0.51 -8.40
CA PHE A 56 -26.38 1.09 -9.73
C PHE A 56 -27.15 2.40 -9.95
N SER A 57 -27.92 2.84 -8.96
CA SER A 57 -28.68 4.09 -9.02
C SER A 57 -27.83 5.31 -8.72
N LEU A 58 -26.58 5.10 -8.30
CA LEU A 58 -25.62 6.17 -8.05
C LEU A 58 -25.32 6.86 -9.38
N ASP A 59 -25.72 8.11 -9.46
CA ASP A 59 -25.30 9.05 -10.47
C ASP A 59 -23.80 9.33 -10.24
N SER A 60 -22.94 8.86 -11.15
CA SER A 60 -21.51 9.17 -11.17
C SER A 60 -21.19 10.68 -11.15
N SER A 61 -22.18 11.58 -11.13
CA SER A 61 -22.02 13.00 -10.81
C SER A 61 -21.53 13.29 -9.39
N ALA A 62 -21.51 12.31 -8.48
CA ALA A 62 -20.80 12.44 -7.21
C ALA A 62 -19.26 12.31 -7.37
N GLU A 63 -18.77 11.82 -8.51
CA GLU A 63 -17.39 12.03 -8.92
C GLU A 63 -17.26 13.52 -9.24
N GLU A 64 -16.86 14.26 -8.22
CA GLU A 64 -16.68 15.70 -8.20
C GLU A 64 -15.82 16.17 -9.40
N GLU A 65 -16.49 16.48 -10.51
CA GLU A 65 -15.95 17.29 -11.61
C GLU A 65 -15.68 18.70 -11.06
N GLY A 66 -14.57 18.84 -10.33
CA GLY A 66 -14.32 20.03 -9.54
C GLY A 66 -13.06 20.00 -8.69
N LEU A 67 -12.42 18.83 -8.50
CA LEU A 67 -11.17 18.77 -7.74
C LEU A 67 -10.04 19.51 -8.47
N ARG A 68 -9.55 20.57 -7.83
CA ARG A 68 -8.43 21.37 -8.30
C ARG A 68 -7.24 21.15 -7.37
N LEU A 69 -6.05 21.10 -7.95
CA LEU A 69 -4.80 21.06 -7.20
C LEU A 69 -4.47 22.48 -6.73
N PHE A 70 -4.09 22.61 -5.46
CA PHE A 70 -3.58 23.84 -4.88
C PHE A 70 -2.20 23.63 -4.27
N VAL A 71 -1.37 24.67 -4.28
CA VAL A 71 -0.01 24.68 -3.71
C VAL A 71 0.09 25.79 -2.67
N GLY A 72 0.59 25.46 -1.48
CA GLY A 72 0.78 26.37 -0.36
C GLY A 72 2.25 26.69 -0.07
N PRO A 73 2.54 27.47 0.99
CA PRO A 73 3.90 27.85 1.35
C PRO A 73 4.71 26.60 1.68
N GLY A 74 5.97 26.55 1.21
CA GLY A 74 6.82 25.37 1.37
C GLY A 74 6.51 24.22 0.40
N GLY A 75 5.64 24.43 -0.59
CA GLY A 75 5.35 23.44 -1.65
C GLY A 75 4.34 22.36 -1.24
N SER A 76 3.69 22.49 -0.09
CA SER A 76 2.59 21.61 0.32
C SER A 76 1.47 21.65 -0.71
N THR A 77 0.89 20.49 -1.03
CA THR A 77 -0.19 20.39 -2.03
C THR A 77 -1.45 19.81 -1.43
N ALA A 78 -2.61 20.25 -1.91
CA ALA A 78 -3.91 19.75 -1.50
C ALA A 78 -4.90 19.79 -2.68
N PHE A 79 -5.91 18.92 -2.64
CA PHE A 79 -7.03 18.94 -3.59
C PHE A 79 -8.26 19.56 -2.92
N GLY A 80 -9.03 20.34 -3.67
CA GLY A 80 -10.26 20.95 -3.16
C GLY A 80 -11.28 21.26 -4.26
N SER A 81 -12.53 21.44 -3.86
CA SER A 81 -13.67 21.66 -4.75
C SER A 81 -13.65 23.01 -5.46
N HIS A 82 -14.27 23.06 -6.64
CA HIS A 82 -14.51 24.29 -7.39
C HIS A 82 -15.61 25.18 -6.76
N HIS A 83 -16.55 24.60 -5.98
CA HIS A 83 -17.76 25.28 -5.49
C HIS A 83 -17.55 26.09 -4.18
N LEU A 84 -16.43 26.80 -4.09
CA LEU A 84 -16.25 27.80 -3.04
C LEU A 84 -16.25 29.19 -3.70
N PRO A 85 -17.14 30.11 -3.30
CA PRO A 85 -17.12 31.48 -3.79
C PRO A 85 -15.88 32.18 -3.22
N ASN A 86 -14.71 31.95 -3.84
CA ASN A 86 -13.44 32.69 -3.86
C ASN A 86 -13.04 33.57 -2.64
N ARG A 87 -13.55 33.34 -1.43
CA ARG A 87 -13.45 34.33 -0.34
C ARG A 87 -13.18 33.79 1.04
N VAL A 88 -13.16 32.47 1.27
CA VAL A 88 -12.74 31.93 2.57
C VAL A 88 -11.91 30.67 2.34
N GLY A 89 -10.59 30.83 2.19
CA GLY A 89 -9.63 29.71 2.14
C GLY A 89 -8.33 30.00 1.37
N SER A 90 -8.33 30.97 0.46
CA SER A 90 -7.17 31.32 -0.39
C SER A 90 -6.19 32.28 0.30
N GLY A 91 -5.87 32.05 1.58
CA GLY A 91 -4.87 32.86 2.28
C GLY A 91 -3.44 32.33 2.15
N ALA A 92 -3.30 31.04 1.80
CA ALA A 92 -2.01 30.37 1.72
C ALA A 92 -1.85 29.47 0.48
N TYR A 93 -2.95 28.97 -0.10
CA TYR A 93 -2.91 28.00 -1.18
C TYR A 93 -3.42 28.59 -2.50
N GLU A 94 -2.65 28.42 -3.58
CA GLU A 94 -2.97 28.91 -4.93
C GLU A 94 -3.26 27.74 -5.87
N GLN A 95 -4.24 27.91 -6.76
CA GLN A 95 -4.64 26.87 -7.69
C GLN A 95 -3.59 26.67 -8.79
N VAL A 96 -3.25 25.41 -9.08
CA VAL A 96 -2.36 25.04 -10.18
C VAL A 96 -3.09 25.08 -11.52
N VAL A 97 -2.41 25.57 -12.56
CA VAL A 97 -2.86 25.55 -13.95
C VAL A 97 -1.83 24.78 -14.79
N ILE A 98 -2.26 23.71 -15.45
CA ILE A 98 -1.42 22.90 -16.34
C ILE A 98 -1.82 23.19 -17.78
N LYS A 99 -0.85 23.62 -18.59
CA LYS A 99 -1.03 23.83 -20.04
C LYS A 99 -0.64 22.55 -20.80
N ARG A 100 -1.28 22.30 -21.93
CA ARG A 100 -1.02 21.17 -22.83
C ARG A 100 0.02 21.55 -23.88
#